data_AF-A0A397BGQ6-F1
#
_entry.id   AF-A0A397BGQ6-F1
#
_cell.length_a   1.000
_cell.length_b   1.000
_cell.length_c   1.000
_cell.angle_alpha   90.00
_cell.angle_beta   90.00
_cell.angle_gamma   90.00
#
_symmetry.space_group_name_H-M   'P 1'
#
loop_
_entity.id
_entity.type
_entity.pdbx_description
1 polymer ?
#
loop_
_entity_poly.entity_id
_entity_poly.type
_entity_poly.pdbx_seq_one_letter_code
_entity_poly.pdbx_strand_id
1 'polypeptide(L)'
;MTLGDNDPIDVCEIGSRVAAVGDVYPVKVLGVLGMIDDGETDWKVIAIATDDPLANKLHDLDDLHAHAPDTVATIRNWFRDYKIPDGKPPSAFAFDGRAQSRDFAVDVIEQTHASWKQLVHVNNQTKLWTK
;
A
#
# COMPACT_ATOMS: atom_id res chain seq x y z
N MET A 1 12.48 5.49 14.41
CA MET A 1 12.35 4.90 13.07
C MET A 1 12.06 3.43 13.28
N THR A 2 10.92 2.97 12.78
CA THR A 2 10.57 1.55 12.69
C THR A 2 11.29 0.95 11.48
N LEU A 3 11.57 -0.35 11.53
CA LEU A 3 12.11 -1.10 10.39
C LEU A 3 10.96 -1.48 9.44
N GLY A 4 11.25 -1.79 8.17
CA GLY A 4 10.24 -2.38 7.28
C GLY A 4 10.01 -3.86 7.61
N ASP A 5 8.88 -4.40 7.16
CA ASP A 5 8.42 -5.80 7.36
C ASP A 5 9.18 -6.87 6.54
N ASN A 6 10.19 -6.43 5.79
CA ASN A 6 11.06 -7.29 4.98
C ASN A 6 10.36 -7.96 3.78
N ASP A 7 9.24 -7.40 3.32
CA ASP A 7 8.50 -7.81 2.12
C ASP A 7 8.49 -6.71 1.03
N PRO A 8 8.10 -7.02 -0.21
CA PRO A 8 7.73 -6.01 -1.20
C PRO A 8 6.61 -5.11 -0.67
N ILE A 9 6.59 -3.84 -1.11
CA ILE A 9 5.53 -2.91 -0.68
C ILE A 9 4.13 -3.39 -1.11
N ASP A 10 3.16 -3.27 -0.21
CA ASP A 10 1.79 -3.69 -0.45
C ASP A 10 0.96 -2.65 -1.20
N VAL A 11 0.03 -3.14 -2.03
CA VAL A 11 -0.88 -2.33 -2.84
C VAL A 11 -2.32 -2.79 -2.63
N CYS A 12 -3.20 -1.84 -2.29
CA CYS A 12 -4.64 -1.97 -2.32
C CYS A 12 -5.18 -1.31 -3.59
N GLU A 13 -5.58 -2.13 -4.55
CA GLU A 13 -6.22 -1.70 -5.79
C GLU A 13 -7.73 -1.52 -5.55
N ILE A 14 -8.27 -0.35 -5.93
CA ILE A 14 -9.65 0.07 -5.59
C ILE A 14 -10.63 0.04 -6.77
N GLY A 15 -10.22 -0.52 -7.90
CA GLY A 15 -11.01 -0.62 -9.11
C GLY A 15 -12.20 -1.55 -8.94
N SER A 16 -13.12 -1.46 -9.91
CA SER A 16 -14.35 -2.24 -9.94
C SER A 16 -14.14 -3.71 -10.33
N ARG A 17 -12.99 -4.04 -10.92
CA ARG A 17 -12.66 -5.40 -11.37
C ARG A 17 -12.11 -6.23 -10.20
N VAL A 18 -12.63 -7.45 -10.04
CA VAL A 18 -11.99 -8.45 -9.16
C VAL A 18 -10.84 -9.10 -9.92
N ALA A 19 -9.61 -8.89 -9.47
CA ALA A 19 -8.41 -9.52 -10.05
C ALA A 19 -8.30 -11.00 -9.68
N ALA A 20 -7.69 -11.80 -10.57
CA ALA A 20 -7.29 -13.17 -10.27
C ALA A 20 -5.93 -13.22 -9.56
N VAL A 21 -5.69 -14.30 -8.81
CA VAL A 21 -4.39 -14.53 -8.16
C VAL A 21 -3.30 -14.66 -9.22
N GLY A 22 -2.27 -13.80 -9.12
CA GLY A 22 -1.16 -13.76 -10.06
C GLY A 22 -1.36 -12.79 -11.24
N ASP A 23 -2.47 -12.07 -11.32
CA ASP A 23 -2.67 -11.03 -12.33
C ASP A 23 -1.63 -9.90 -12.18
N VAL A 24 -1.10 -9.46 -13.32
CA VAL A 24 -0.18 -8.32 -13.40
C VAL A 24 -0.74 -7.34 -14.43
N TYR A 25 -1.04 -6.12 -13.99
CA TYR A 25 -1.63 -5.09 -14.82
C TYR A 25 -1.23 -3.69 -14.34
N PRO A 26 -1.24 -2.68 -15.22
CA PRO A 26 -0.90 -1.32 -14.87
C PRO A 26 -1.93 -0.69 -13.93
N VAL A 27 -1.42 -0.02 -12.90
CA VAL A 27 -2.21 0.77 -11.94
C VAL A 27 -1.65 2.19 -11.85
N LYS A 28 -2.50 3.13 -11.43
CA LYS A 28 -2.13 4.49 -11.08
C LYS A 28 -2.18 4.66 -9.56
N VAL A 29 -1.08 5.15 -8.99
CA VAL A 29 -0.96 5.45 -7.55
C VAL A 29 -1.80 6.70 -7.22
N LEU A 30 -2.55 6.62 -6.12
CA LEU A 30 -3.39 7.71 -5.60
C LEU A 30 -2.91 8.22 -4.23
N GLY A 31 -2.27 7.38 -3.42
CA GLY A 31 -1.76 7.74 -2.11
C GLY A 31 -1.25 6.52 -1.34
N VAL A 32 -0.97 6.67 -0.04
CA VAL A 32 -0.46 5.57 0.80
C VAL A 32 -0.88 5.73 2.26
N LEU A 33 -1.16 4.61 2.93
CA LEU A 33 -1.33 4.52 4.38
C LEU A 33 -0.06 3.94 5.03
N GLY A 34 0.45 4.57 6.08
CA GLY A 34 1.55 4.02 6.88
C GLY A 34 1.00 3.20 8.05
N MET A 35 0.68 1.92 7.82
CA MET A 35 0.32 1.03 8.91
C MET A 35 1.57 0.64 9.70
N ILE A 36 1.41 0.49 11.02
CA ILE A 36 2.43 -0.03 11.91
C ILE A 36 1.93 -1.36 12.45
N ASP A 37 2.62 -2.42 12.10
CA ASP A 37 2.25 -3.80 12.40
C ASP A 37 3.37 -4.47 13.18
N ASP A 38 3.08 -4.91 14.41
CA ASP A 38 4.06 -5.51 15.33
C ASP A 38 5.39 -4.72 15.48
N GLY A 39 5.35 -3.39 15.28
CA GLY A 39 6.51 -2.49 15.40
C GLY A 39 7.26 -2.22 14.09
N GLU A 40 6.79 -2.79 12.99
CA GLU A 40 7.33 -2.62 11.64
C GLU A 40 6.45 -1.69 10.80
N THR A 41 7.06 -0.99 9.84
CA THR A 41 6.33 -0.18 8.87
C THR A 41 5.84 -1.05 7.73
N ASP A 42 4.53 -1.09 7.60
CA ASP A 42 3.81 -1.83 6.58
C ASP A 42 3.00 -0.83 5.74
N TRP A 43 3.59 -0.39 4.63
CA TRP A 43 2.98 0.62 3.76
C TRP A 43 1.90 0.00 2.88
N LYS A 44 0.68 0.56 2.93
CA LYS A 44 -0.43 0.17 2.05
C LYS A 44 -0.67 1.24 1.00
N VAL A 45 -0.09 1.06 -0.19
CA VAL A 45 -0.32 1.97 -1.33
C VAL A 45 -1.76 1.84 -1.79
N ILE A 46 -2.42 2.96 -2.06
CA ILE A 46 -3.75 3.00 -2.66
C ILE A 46 -3.59 3.30 -4.14
N ALA A 47 -4.09 2.41 -5.00
CA ALA A 47 -3.96 2.53 -6.44
C ALA A 47 -5.26 2.13 -7.16
N ILE A 48 -5.38 2.50 -8.43
CA ILE A 48 -6.50 2.12 -9.29
C ILE A 48 -6.00 1.60 -10.62
N ALA A 49 -6.58 0.53 -11.15
CA ALA A 49 -6.29 0.00 -12.47
C ALA A 49 -6.45 1.10 -13.53
N THR A 50 -5.50 1.20 -14.47
CA THR A 50 -5.53 2.29 -15.47
C THR A 50 -6.69 2.19 -16.46
N ASP A 51 -7.29 1.00 -16.59
CA ASP A 51 -8.44 0.70 -17.42
C ASP A 51 -9.79 0.79 -16.68
N ASP A 52 -9.79 1.11 -15.37
CA ASP A 52 -11.04 1.30 -14.63
C ASP A 52 -11.82 2.54 -15.14
N PRO A 53 -13.16 2.49 -15.23
CA PRO A 53 -13.97 3.63 -15.66
C PRO A 53 -13.77 4.92 -14.86
N LEU A 54 -13.41 4.83 -13.58
CA LEU A 54 -13.11 5.97 -12.71
C LEU A 54 -11.65 6.42 -12.80
N ALA A 55 -10.75 5.63 -13.39
CA ALA A 55 -9.32 5.93 -13.42
C ALA A 55 -9.04 7.33 -13.98
N ASN A 56 -9.71 7.75 -15.05
CA ASN A 56 -9.52 9.08 -15.66
C ASN A 56 -9.99 10.25 -14.79
N LYS A 57 -10.66 9.99 -13.67
CA LYS A 57 -11.13 11.02 -12.72
C LYS A 57 -10.32 11.06 -11.44
N LEU A 58 -9.49 10.04 -11.16
CA LEU A 58 -8.77 9.89 -9.91
C LEU A 58 -7.28 10.11 -10.13
N HIS A 59 -6.73 11.25 -9.72
CA HIS A 59 -5.30 11.55 -9.85
C HIS A 59 -4.58 11.71 -8.50
N ASP A 60 -5.31 11.95 -7.42
CA ASP A 60 -4.80 11.99 -6.04
C ASP A 60 -5.92 11.62 -5.05
N LEU A 61 -5.63 11.65 -3.76
CA LEU A 61 -6.58 11.38 -2.68
C LEU A 61 -7.77 12.33 -2.65
N ASP A 62 -7.60 13.60 -3.07
CA ASP A 62 -8.69 14.58 -3.12
C ASP A 62 -9.76 14.19 -4.14
N ASP A 63 -9.33 13.73 -5.33
CA ASP A 63 -10.25 13.21 -6.34
C ASP A 63 -10.96 11.95 -5.85
N LEU A 64 -10.23 11.07 -5.16
CA LEU A 64 -10.81 9.88 -4.54
C LEU A 64 -11.85 10.27 -3.51
N HIS A 65 -11.58 11.25 -2.65
CA HIS A 65 -12.54 11.72 -1.67
C HIS A 65 -13.79 12.33 -2.33
N ALA A 66 -13.63 13.05 -3.45
CA ALA A 66 -14.75 13.64 -4.18
C ALA A 66 -15.66 12.59 -4.84
N HIS A 67 -15.11 11.49 -5.34
CA HIS A 67 -15.87 10.47 -6.08
C HIS A 67 -16.27 9.26 -5.24
N ALA A 68 -15.51 8.94 -4.19
CA ALA A 68 -15.71 7.81 -3.30
C ALA A 68 -15.21 8.15 -1.87
N PRO A 69 -15.94 9.03 -1.15
CA PRO A 69 -15.48 9.70 0.07
C PRO A 69 -15.04 8.76 1.19
N ASP A 70 -15.67 7.59 1.29
CA ASP A 70 -15.45 6.63 2.38
C ASP A 70 -14.36 5.60 2.09
N THR A 71 -13.79 5.57 0.88
CA THR A 71 -12.85 4.51 0.45
C THR A 71 -11.62 4.46 1.36
N VAL A 72 -10.96 5.58 1.60
CA VAL A 72 -9.75 5.65 2.45
C VAL A 72 -10.06 5.23 3.89
N ALA A 73 -11.20 5.68 4.43
CA ALA A 73 -11.62 5.33 5.78
C ALA A 73 -11.95 3.84 5.90
N THR A 74 -12.61 3.27 4.90
CA THR A 74 -12.93 1.84 4.82
C THR A 74 -11.66 0.99 4.79
N ILE A 75 -10.71 1.31 3.91
CA ILE A 75 -9.42 0.62 3.80
C ILE A 75 -8.68 0.67 5.14
N ARG A 76 -8.55 1.86 5.73
CA ARG A 76 -7.88 2.04 7.03
C ARG A 76 -8.55 1.22 8.14
N ASN A 77 -9.87 1.27 8.24
CA ASN A 77 -10.60 0.55 9.29
C ASN A 77 -10.45 -0.96 9.13
N TRP A 78 -10.45 -1.46 7.88
CA TRP A 78 -10.20 -2.87 7.61
C TRP A 78 -8.81 -3.28 8.11
N PHE A 79 -7.76 -2.56 7.70
CA PHE A 79 -6.38 -2.84 8.13
C PHE A 79 -6.16 -2.65 9.64
N ARG A 80 -6.92 -1.76 10.28
CA ARG A 80 -6.91 -1.60 11.74
C ARG A 80 -7.44 -2.87 12.44
N ASP A 81 -8.54 -3.43 11.95
CA ASP A 81 -9.33 -4.39 12.73
C ASP A 81 -9.17 -5.85 12.27
N TYR A 82 -8.61 -6.12 11.09
CA TYR A 82 -8.68 -7.45 10.47
C TYR A 82 -8.02 -8.57 11.29
N LYS A 83 -7.07 -8.26 12.18
CA LYS A 83 -6.41 -9.25 13.07
C LYS A 83 -7.08 -9.40 14.44
N ILE A 84 -8.10 -8.59 14.75
CA ILE A 84 -8.84 -8.69 16.03
C ILE A 84 -9.48 -10.08 16.21
N PRO A 85 -10.10 -10.70 15.18
CA PRO A 85 -10.63 -12.06 15.30
C PRO A 85 -9.56 -13.12 15.63
N ASP A 86 -8.30 -12.87 15.24
CA ASP A 86 -7.16 -13.74 15.56
C ASP A 86 -6.57 -13.47 16.96
N GLY A 87 -7.21 -12.61 17.75
CA GLY A 87 -6.79 -12.26 19.11
C GLY A 87 -5.68 -11.20 19.19
N LYS A 88 -5.32 -10.55 18.07
CA LYS A 88 -4.36 -9.45 18.06
C LYS A 88 -5.03 -8.11 18.38
N PRO A 89 -4.29 -7.13 18.92
CA PRO A 89 -4.80 -5.77 19.09
C PRO A 89 -5.02 -5.09 17.72
N PRO A 90 -5.80 -4.00 17.66
CA PRO A 90 -5.94 -3.21 16.45
C PRO A 90 -4.59 -2.63 15.98
N SER A 91 -4.32 -2.65 14.67
CA SER A 91 -3.09 -2.10 14.09
C SER A 91 -3.00 -0.59 14.29
N ALA A 92 -1.79 -0.08 14.53
CA ALA A 92 -1.54 1.35 14.63
C ALA A 92 -1.23 1.97 13.26
N PHE A 93 -1.29 3.30 13.17
CA PHE A 93 -0.96 4.02 11.95
C PHE A 93 -0.08 5.23 12.26
N ALA A 94 0.88 5.49 11.36
CA ALA A 94 1.58 6.75 11.31
C ALA A 94 0.63 7.90 10.88
N PHE A 95 1.09 9.14 11.04
CA PHE A 95 0.37 10.36 10.61
C PHE A 95 -1.08 10.45 11.12
N ASP A 96 -1.34 9.95 12.33
CA ASP A 96 -2.67 9.89 12.94
C ASP A 96 -3.70 9.11 12.07
N GLY A 97 -3.24 8.14 11.28
CA GLY A 97 -4.08 7.38 10.37
C GLY A 97 -4.56 8.17 9.14
N ARG A 98 -3.89 9.27 8.78
CA ARG A 98 -4.13 9.99 7.53
C ARG A 98 -3.35 9.34 6.39
N ALA A 99 -4.04 9.07 5.28
CA ALA A 99 -3.36 8.73 4.03
C ALA A 99 -2.53 9.92 3.55
N GLN A 100 -1.35 9.64 3.00
CA GLN A 100 -0.46 10.63 2.39
C GLN A 100 -0.69 10.67 0.89
N SER A 101 -0.42 11.84 0.29
CA SER A 101 -0.69 12.13 -1.13
C SER A 101 -0.01 11.17 -2.09
N ARG A 102 -0.43 11.22 -3.35
CA ARG A 102 0.22 10.50 -4.46
C ARG A 102 1.73 10.72 -4.50
N ASP A 103 2.19 11.97 -4.39
CA ASP A 103 3.63 12.27 -4.51
C ASP A 103 4.43 11.65 -3.36
N PHE A 104 3.91 11.71 -2.13
CA PHE A 104 4.53 11.01 -1.00
C PHE A 104 4.55 9.50 -1.22
N ALA A 105 3.47 8.93 -1.76
CA ALA A 105 3.41 7.50 -2.07
C ALA A 105 4.45 7.09 -3.13
N VAL A 106 4.67 7.93 -4.15
CA VAL A 106 5.71 7.71 -5.17
C VAL A 106 7.10 7.75 -4.52
N ASP A 107 7.38 8.73 -3.65
CA ASP A 107 8.66 8.80 -2.93
C ASP A 107 8.91 7.54 -2.08
N VAL A 108 7.87 6.99 -1.43
CA VAL A 108 7.96 5.73 -0.68
C VAL A 108 8.27 4.55 -1.60
N ILE A 109 7.59 4.46 -2.76
CA ILE A 109 7.82 3.40 -3.76
C ILE A 109 9.26 3.48 -4.32
N GLU A 110 9.77 4.69 -4.59
CA GLU A 110 11.14 4.86 -5.06
C GLU A 110 12.18 4.42 -4.02
N GLN A 111 11.92 4.70 -2.73
CA GLN A 111 12.77 4.25 -1.63
C GLN A 111 12.76 2.71 -1.50
N THR A 112 11.59 2.07 -1.53
CA THR A 112 11.51 0.59 -1.44
C THR A 112 12.11 -0.08 -2.67
N HIS A 113 11.98 0.53 -3.85
CA HIS A 113 12.66 0.07 -5.06
C HIS A 113 14.18 0.19 -4.96
N ALA A 114 14.71 1.27 -4.37
CA ALA A 114 16.15 1.40 -4.12
C ALA A 114 16.66 0.33 -3.14
N SER A 115 15.91 0.05 -2.06
CA SER A 115 16.20 -1.05 -1.13
C SER A 115 16.20 -2.41 -1.83
N TRP A 116 15.21 -2.66 -2.71
CA TRP A 116 15.16 -3.88 -3.51
C TRP A 116 16.37 -4.02 -4.45
N LYS A 117 16.79 -2.94 -5.14
CA LYS A 117 18.00 -2.97 -5.99
C LYS A 117 19.23 -3.39 -5.19
N GLN A 118 19.40 -2.81 -4.00
CA GLN A 118 20.50 -3.20 -3.12
C GLN A 118 20.39 -4.67 -2.73
N LEU A 119 19.20 -5.14 -2.35
CA LEU A 119 18.95 -6.53 -1.97
C LEU A 119 19.32 -7.52 -3.08
N VAL A 120 18.84 -7.32 -4.32
CA VAL A 120 19.07 -8.27 -5.43
C VAL A 120 20.49 -8.25 -5.97
N HIS A 121 21.24 -7.17 -5.75
CA HIS A 121 22.66 -7.08 -6.10
C HIS A 121 23.59 -7.62 -5.01
N VAL A 122 23.09 -7.84 -3.78
CA VAL A 122 23.85 -8.50 -2.71
C VAL A 122 23.83 -10.01 -2.93
N ASN A 123 25.00 -10.59 -3.18
CA ASN A 123 25.19 -12.01 -3.50
C ASN A 123 25.16 -12.91 -2.26
N ASN A 124 24.14 -12.76 -1.40
CA ASN A 124 23.96 -13.56 -0.20
C ASN A 124 22.86 -14.60 -0.42
N GLN A 125 23.00 -15.78 0.19
CA GLN A 125 21.93 -16.78 0.29
C GLN A 125 20.81 -16.22 1.20
N THR A 126 19.91 -15.43 0.64
CA THR A 126 18.73 -14.92 1.35
C THR A 126 17.61 -15.95 1.27
N LYS A 127 16.83 -16.11 2.35
CA LYS A 127 15.56 -16.87 2.32
C LYS A 127 14.43 -16.13 1.59
N LEU A 128 14.66 -14.86 1.25
CA LEU A 128 13.76 -14.03 0.47
C LEU A 128 13.74 -14.47 -0.99
N TRP A 129 12.59 -14.30 -1.64
CA TRP A 129 12.37 -14.57 -3.06
C TRP A 129 13.12 -13.54 -3.94
N THR A 130 14.45 -13.64 -4.00
CA THR A 130 15.32 -12.69 -4.71
C THR A 130 15.89 -13.21 -6.03
N LYS A 131 15.55 -14.43 -6.45
CA LYS A 131 15.84 -15.01 -7.78
C LYS A 131 14.80 -16.05 -8.18
#